data_AF-A0A2A4NKE9-F1
#
_entry.id   AF-A0A2A4NKE9-F1
#
_cell.length_a   1.000
_cell.length_b   1.000
_cell.length_c   1.000
_cell.angle_alpha   90.00
_cell.angle_beta   90.00
_cell.angle_gamma   90.00
#
_symmetry.space_group_name_H-M   'P 1'
#
loop_
_entity.id
_entity.type
_entity.pdbx_description
1 polymer ?
#
loop_
_entity_poly.entity_id
_entity_poly.type
_entity_poly.pdbx_seq_one_letter_code
_entity_poly.pdbx_strand_id
1 'polypeptide(L)'
;MRTLLLLWFAPLVLFWGWYGLSSNGIDFGMHMFSREVHDLLFHLYGQVLGVPASEVPALAAGACAFDSLLVGVIAAYRWRKKWFPTVKQTVLSLWYDMGNDTDVAESNEDFSIGPMHPAE
;
A
#
# COMPACT_ATOMS: atom_id res chain seq x y z
N MET A 1 7.95 -15.86 9.19
CA MET A 1 7.40 -14.94 8.16
C MET A 1 7.73 -13.49 8.46
N ARG A 2 7.37 -12.96 9.65
CA ARG A 2 7.65 -11.56 10.06
C ARG A 2 9.12 -11.18 9.93
N THR A 3 10.02 -12.05 10.40
CA THR A 3 11.47 -11.83 10.32
C THR A 3 11.98 -11.79 8.89
N LEU A 4 11.45 -12.63 7.99
CA LEU A 4 11.82 -12.60 6.56
C LEU A 4 11.31 -11.33 5.87
N LEU A 5 10.10 -10.88 6.21
CA LEU A 5 9.55 -9.63 5.69
C LEU A 5 10.32 -8.41 6.23
N LEU A 6 10.69 -8.40 7.51
CA LEU A 6 11.52 -7.35 8.11
C LEU A 6 12.93 -7.35 7.52
N LEU A 7 13.53 -8.53 7.35
CA LEU A 7 14.84 -8.68 6.71
C LEU A 7 14.81 -8.25 5.23
N TRP A 8 13.66 -8.41 4.54
CA TRP A 8 13.44 -7.93 3.18
C TRP A 8 13.22 -6.42 3.10
N PHE A 9 12.39 -5.89 4.00
CA PHE A 9 12.02 -4.47 4.01
C PHE A 9 13.15 -3.58 4.54
N ALA A 10 14.02 -4.10 5.41
CA ALA A 10 15.16 -3.39 5.97
C ALA A 10 16.10 -2.80 4.89
N PRO A 11 16.62 -3.57 3.91
CA PRO A 11 17.48 -3.02 2.87
C PRO A 11 16.72 -2.07 1.93
N LEU A 12 15.42 -2.31 1.67
CA LEU A 12 14.57 -1.42 0.90
C LEU A 12 14.42 -0.04 1.57
N VAL A 13 14.02 0.00 2.84
CA VAL A 13 13.86 1.25 3.59
C VAL A 13 15.20 1.96 3.76
N LEU A 14 16.27 1.22 4.00
CA LEU A 14 17.61 1.79 4.10
C LEU A 14 18.01 2.46 2.77
N PHE A 15 17.81 1.77 1.65
CA PHE A 15 18.11 2.27 0.32
C PHE A 15 17.27 3.49 -0.05
N TRP A 16 15.95 3.41 0.16
CA TRP A 16 15.02 4.49 -0.14
C TRP A 16 15.16 5.69 0.81
N GLY A 17 15.41 5.43 2.09
CA GLY A 17 15.67 6.46 3.09
C GLY A 17 16.97 7.20 2.78
N TRP A 18 18.03 6.49 2.41
CA TRP A 18 19.28 7.09 1.94
C TRP A 18 19.10 7.88 0.65
N TYR A 19 18.43 7.31 -0.36
CA TYR A 19 18.13 7.97 -1.63
C TYR A 19 17.35 9.28 -1.42
N GLY A 20 16.31 9.25 -0.58
CA GLY A 20 15.51 10.41 -0.21
C GLY A 20 16.32 11.48 0.51
N LEU A 21 17.10 11.09 1.54
CA LEU A 21 17.99 12.02 2.27
C LEU A 21 19.01 12.68 1.34
N SER A 22 19.68 11.88 0.52
CA SER A 22 20.74 12.34 -0.38
C SER A 22 20.21 13.27 -1.48
N SER A 23 19.03 12.96 -2.04
CA SER A 23 18.39 13.83 -3.05
C SER A 23 17.98 15.20 -2.50
N ASN A 24 17.66 15.30 -1.20
CA ASN A 24 17.29 16.53 -0.52
C ASN A 24 18.49 17.34 -0.01
N GLY A 25 19.73 16.88 -0.25
CA GLY A 25 20.95 17.56 0.18
C GLY A 25 21.15 17.57 1.70
N ILE A 26 20.58 16.57 2.40
CA ILE A 26 20.75 16.43 3.86
C ILE A 26 22.09 15.74 4.12
N ASP A 27 23.14 16.56 4.10
CA ASP A 27 24.49 16.11 4.35
C ASP A 27 24.73 16.10 5.87
N PHE A 28 24.60 14.93 6.50
CA PHE A 28 24.92 14.72 7.93
C PHE A 28 26.43 14.83 8.25
N GLY A 29 27.20 15.60 7.47
CA GLY A 29 28.67 15.65 7.54
C GLY A 29 29.37 14.39 7.03
N MET A 30 28.62 13.42 6.51
CA MET A 30 29.13 12.19 5.90
C MET A 30 29.11 12.31 4.37
N HIS A 31 30.28 12.24 3.73
CA HIS A 31 30.44 12.40 2.27
C HIS A 31 29.58 11.42 1.45
N MET A 32 29.24 10.26 2.03
CA MET A 32 28.42 9.22 1.39
C MET A 32 26.93 9.59 1.21
N PHE A 33 26.44 10.65 1.87
CA PHE A 33 25.08 11.17 1.66
C PHE A 33 25.04 12.37 0.71
N SER A 34 26.22 12.86 0.29
CA SER A 34 26.32 14.02 -0.57
C SER A 34 25.73 13.77 -1.95
N ARG A 35 25.10 14.81 -2.48
CA ARG A 35 24.54 14.87 -3.83
C ARG A 35 25.58 14.52 -4.90
N GLU A 36 26.85 14.82 -4.67
CA GLU A 36 27.95 14.47 -5.60
C GLU A 36 28.16 12.95 -5.73
N VAL A 37 28.10 12.20 -4.63
CA VAL A 37 28.26 10.73 -4.66
C VAL A 37 27.04 10.08 -5.29
N HIS A 38 25.86 10.61 -5.03
CA HIS A 38 24.62 10.22 -5.68
C HIS A 38 24.72 10.39 -7.20
N ASP A 39 25.10 11.58 -7.65
CA ASP A 39 25.23 11.90 -9.08
C ASP A 39 26.33 11.04 -9.73
N LEU A 40 27.44 10.78 -9.04
CA LEU A 40 28.51 9.89 -9.51
C LEU A 40 28.03 8.44 -9.68
N LEU A 41 27.31 7.90 -8.69
CA LEU A 41 26.76 6.54 -8.75
C LEU A 41 25.75 6.41 -9.89
N PHE A 42 24.85 7.38 -10.07
CA PHE A 42 23.90 7.33 -11.18
C PHE A 42 24.56 7.50 -12.55
N HIS A 43 25.63 8.28 -12.64
CA HIS A 43 26.45 8.33 -13.86
C HIS A 43 27.11 6.98 -14.17
N LEU A 44 27.68 6.34 -13.14
CA LEU A 44 28.34 5.04 -13.28
C LEU A 44 27.34 3.94 -13.64
N TYR A 45 26.18 3.90 -12.98
CA TYR A 45 25.11 2.96 -13.31
C TYR A 45 24.53 3.23 -14.70
N GLY A 46 24.37 4.50 -15.09
CA GLY A 46 23.93 4.87 -16.43
C GLY A 46 24.91 4.40 -17.52
N GLN A 47 26.22 4.51 -17.29
CA GLN A 47 27.24 3.97 -18.19
C GLN A 47 27.20 2.43 -18.28
N VAL A 48 26.99 1.74 -17.16
CA VAL A 48 26.95 0.27 -17.13
C VAL A 48 25.67 -0.28 -17.78
N LEU A 49 24.53 0.38 -17.57
CA LEU A 49 23.24 -0.03 -18.15
C LEU A 49 22.98 0.51 -19.56
N GLY A 50 23.71 1.54 -20.00
CA GLY A 50 23.45 2.24 -21.26
C GLY A 50 22.18 3.10 -21.25
N VAL A 51 21.71 3.52 -20.07
CA VAL A 51 20.46 4.25 -19.85
C VAL A 51 20.79 5.62 -19.25
N PRO A 52 20.08 6.72 -19.58
CA PRO A 52 20.31 8.02 -18.97
C PRO A 52 20.25 7.95 -17.43
N ALA A 53 21.23 8.57 -16.76
CA ALA A 53 21.40 8.57 -15.31
C ALA A 53 20.15 9.03 -14.53
N SER A 54 19.32 9.88 -15.15
CA SER A 54 18.06 10.38 -14.58
C SER A 54 16.94 9.35 -14.54
N GLU A 55 16.99 8.30 -15.38
CA GLU A 55 15.96 7.26 -15.44
C GLU A 55 16.29 6.04 -14.56
N VAL A 56 17.57 5.85 -14.22
CA VAL A 56 18.04 4.74 -13.36
C VAL A 56 17.31 4.70 -12.00
N PRO A 57 17.11 5.82 -11.27
CA PRO A 57 16.38 5.78 -10.01
C PRO A 57 14.91 5.44 -10.21
N ALA A 58 14.27 5.92 -11.29
CA ALA A 58 12.87 5.62 -11.59
C ALA A 58 12.66 4.15 -11.96
N LEU A 59 13.60 3.55 -12.68
CA LEU A 59 13.61 2.11 -12.99
C LEU A 59 13.84 1.26 -11.74
N ALA A 60 14.84 1.63 -10.92
CA ALA A 60 15.11 0.94 -9.66
C ALA A 60 13.91 1.03 -8.70
N ALA A 61 13.27 2.20 -8.66
CA ALA A 61 12.05 2.44 -7.91
C ALA A 61 10.90 1.53 -8.36
N GLY A 62 10.66 1.48 -9.66
CA GLY A 62 9.65 0.60 -10.26
C GLY A 62 9.92 -0.87 -9.97
N ALA A 63 11.18 -1.30 -10.08
CA ALA A 63 11.59 -2.67 -9.75
C ALA A 63 11.36 -3.00 -8.26
N CYS A 64 11.71 -2.09 -7.35
CA CYS A 64 11.49 -2.24 -5.92
C CYS A 64 9.99 -2.27 -5.55
N ALA A 65 9.19 -1.42 -6.19
CA ALA A 65 7.74 -1.39 -5.98
C ALA A 65 7.08 -2.67 -6.47
N PHE A 66 7.48 -3.15 -7.66
CA PHE A 66 7.00 -4.41 -8.21
C PHE A 66 7.40 -5.61 -7.34
N ASP A 67 8.63 -5.64 -6.87
CA ASP A 67 9.11 -6.68 -5.97
C ASP A 67 8.36 -6.66 -4.62
N SER A 68 8.15 -5.49 -4.04
CA SER A 68 7.38 -5.33 -2.80
C SER A 68 5.93 -5.80 -2.95
N LEU A 69 5.33 -5.52 -4.12
CA LEU A 69 4.01 -6.03 -4.47
C LEU A 69 4.03 -7.56 -4.56
N LEU A 70 5.04 -8.14 -5.20
CA LEU A 70 5.18 -9.57 -5.38
C LEU A 70 5.37 -10.29 -4.03
N VAL A 71 6.22 -9.76 -3.16
CA VAL A 71 6.39 -10.24 -1.76
C VAL A 71 5.10 -10.06 -0.96
N GLY A 72 4.40 -8.94 -1.12
CA GLY A 72 3.10 -8.69 -0.48
C GLY A 72 2.03 -9.69 -0.91
N VAL A 73 1.95 -10.01 -2.20
CA VAL A 73 1.03 -11.00 -2.76
C VAL A 73 1.36 -12.40 -2.26
N ILE A 74 2.64 -12.79 -2.23
CA ILE A 74 3.08 -14.09 -1.70
C ILE A 74 2.77 -14.19 -0.20
N ALA A 75 3.02 -13.14 0.56
CA ALA A 75 2.73 -13.09 1.99
C ALA A 75 1.21 -13.18 2.25
N ALA A 76 0.40 -12.43 1.51
CA ALA A 76 -1.06 -12.47 1.57
C ALA A 76 -1.59 -13.87 1.23
N TYR A 77 -1.04 -14.51 0.20
CA TYR A 77 -1.41 -15.88 -0.18
C TYR A 77 -1.06 -16.90 0.91
N ARG A 78 0.11 -16.77 1.56
CA ARG A 78 0.49 -17.64 2.70
C ARG A 78 -0.35 -17.37 3.95
N TRP A 79 -0.80 -16.14 4.16
CA TRP A 79 -1.64 -15.75 5.31
C TRP A 79 -3.14 -15.90 5.06
N ARG A 80 -3.55 -16.48 3.92
CA ARG A 80 -4.95 -16.81 3.62
C ARG A 80 -5.64 -17.54 4.78
N LYS A 81 -4.96 -18.37 5.56
CA LYS A 81 -5.61 -19.09 6.68
C LYS A 81 -5.83 -18.23 7.93
N LYS A 82 -5.12 -17.10 8.06
CA LYS A 82 -5.10 -16.28 9.29
C LYS A 82 -5.93 -15.00 9.17
N TRP A 83 -5.92 -14.34 8.00
CA TRP A 83 -6.62 -13.06 7.80
C TRP A 83 -7.88 -13.17 6.95
N PHE A 84 -7.97 -14.14 6.03
CA PHE A 84 -9.17 -14.38 5.23
C PHE A 84 -10.43 -14.66 6.05
N PRO A 85 -10.39 -15.40 7.19
CA PRO A 85 -11.57 -15.59 8.01
C PRO A 85 -12.07 -14.26 8.59
N THR A 86 -11.15 -13.42 9.06
CA THR A 86 -11.45 -12.10 9.65
C THR A 86 -12.02 -11.15 8.62
N VAL A 87 -11.37 -11.02 7.45
CA VAL A 87 -11.87 -10.15 6.37
C VAL A 87 -13.22 -10.64 5.83
N LYS A 88 -13.37 -11.96 5.64
CA LYS A 88 -14.64 -12.55 5.22
C LYS A 88 -15.74 -12.27 6.23
N GLN A 89 -15.46 -12.37 7.53
CA GLN A 89 -16.42 -12.06 8.59
C GLN A 89 -16.81 -10.58 8.58
N THR A 90 -15.85 -9.65 8.46
CA THR A 90 -16.13 -8.21 8.40
C THR A 90 -16.91 -7.80 7.15
N VAL A 91 -16.59 -8.37 6.00
CA VAL A 91 -17.34 -8.11 4.76
C VAL A 91 -18.74 -8.71 4.86
N LEU A 92 -18.88 -9.95 5.30
CA LEU A 92 -20.19 -10.57 5.48
C LEU A 92 -21.07 -9.81 6.49
N SER A 93 -20.49 -9.27 7.57
CA SER A 93 -21.26 -8.46 8.52
C SER A 93 -21.76 -7.15 7.88
N LEU A 94 -20.94 -6.49 7.06
CA LEU A 94 -21.34 -5.27 6.36
C LEU A 94 -22.45 -5.52 5.33
N TRP A 95 -22.38 -6.66 4.62
CA TRP A 95 -23.43 -7.05 3.67
C TRP A 95 -24.72 -7.48 4.36
N TYR A 96 -24.63 -8.15 5.52
CA TYR A 96 -25.79 -8.54 6.32
C TYR A 96 -26.54 -7.33 6.88
N ASP A 97 -25.80 -6.33 7.35
CA ASP A 97 -26.36 -5.09 7.91
C ASP A 97 -27.08 -4.24 6.85
N MET A 98 -26.46 -4.04 5.68
CA MET A 98 -27.08 -3.27 4.59
C MET A 98 -28.36 -3.90 4.02
N GLY A 99 -28.47 -5.24 4.02
CA GLY A 99 -29.71 -5.91 3.58
C GLY A 99 -30.84 -5.79 4.60
N ASN A 100 -30.51 -5.83 5.89
CA ASN A 100 -31.51 -5.74 6.95
C ASN A 100 -32.12 -4.33 7.07
N ASP A 101 -31.33 -3.28 6.85
CA ASP A 101 -31.82 -1.90 6.89
C ASP A 101 -32.76 -1.58 5.71
N THR A 102 -32.54 -2.16 4.53
CA THR A 102 -33.42 -1.98 3.37
C THR A 102 -34.78 -2.64 3.56
N ASP A 103 -34.81 -3.84 4.15
CA ASP A 103 -36.06 -4.57 4.44
C ASP A 103 -36.88 -3.87 5.54
N VAL A 104 -36.21 -3.27 6.52
CA VAL A 104 -36.86 -2.49 7.59
C VAL A 104 -37.40 -1.15 7.07
N ALA A 105 -36.71 -0.50 6.13
CA ALA A 105 -37.21 0.74 5.51
C ALA A 105 -38.46 0.48 4.65
N GLU A 106 -38.45 -0.57 3.81
CA GLU A 106 -39.58 -0.90 2.92
C GLU A 106 -40.83 -1.32 3.71
N SER A 107 -40.65 -2.09 4.79
CA SER A 107 -41.77 -2.48 5.68
C SER A 107 -42.35 -1.31 6.49
N ASN A 108 -41.53 -0.32 6.87
CA ASN A 108 -42.03 0.88 7.56
C ASN A 108 -42.73 1.85 6.62
N GLU A 109 -42.33 1.93 5.34
CA GLU A 109 -43.05 2.74 4.35
C GLU A 109 -44.43 2.15 4.03
N ASP A 110 -44.56 0.82 3.88
CA ASP A 110 -45.86 0.16 3.65
C ASP A 110 -46.82 0.30 4.85
N PHE A 111 -46.28 0.36 6.07
CA PHE A 111 -47.07 0.61 7.29
C PHE A 111 -47.49 2.08 7.46
N SER A 112 -46.78 3.03 6.84
CA SER A 112 -47.04 4.47 7.00
C SER A 112 -48.15 4.99 6.09
N ILE A 113 -48.56 4.26 5.04
CA ILE A 113 -49.62 4.67 4.10
C ILE A 113 -51.01 4.13 4.52
N GLY A 114 -51.26 3.97 5.83
CA GLY A 114 -52.61 3.80 6.34
C GLY A 114 -53.34 5.15 6.32
N PRO A 115 -54.51 5.30 5.66
CA PRO A 115 -55.23 6.56 5.65
C PRO A 115 -55.52 6.97 7.10
N MET A 116 -55.03 8.15 7.48
CA MET A 116 -55.34 8.76 8.77
C MET A 116 -56.84 9.11 8.75
N HIS A 117 -57.66 8.17 9.22
CA HIS A 117 -59.09 8.36 9.34
C HIS A 117 -59.31 9.53 10.32
N PRO A 118 -59.96 10.62 9.91
CA PRO A 118 -60.24 11.73 10.82
C PRO A 118 -61.14 11.20 11.93
N ALA A 119 -60.78 11.55 13.17
CA ALA A 119 -61.55 11.22 14.36
C ALA A 119 -62.87 11.98 14.30
N GLU A 120 -63.97 11.23 14.21
CA GLU A 120 -65.32 11.68 14.57
C GLU A 120 -65.72 11.08 15.92
#